data_AF-A0A017HP89-F1
#
_entry.id   AF-A0A017HP89-F1
#
_cell.length_a   1.000
_cell.length_b   1.000
_cell.length_c   1.000
_cell.angle_alpha   90.00
_cell.angle_beta   90.00
_cell.angle_gamma   90.00
#
_symmetry.space_group_name_H-M   'P 1'
#
loop_
_entity.id
_entity.type
_entity.pdbx_description
1 polymer ?
#
loop_
_entity_poly.entity_id
_entity_poly.type
_entity_poly.pdbx_seq_one_letter_code
_entity_poly.pdbx_strand_id
1 'polypeptide(L)'
;MGHEARRLIRKAEKAALWERRHEVLRSPTEIIAGPLVGRPCVSIEEIRLLGLEAESCLAHNDTYWAGHLSGQKTIWSLRETATNRLVAVLDVDRRCRVVEALGSSNRVIGIEDARSVALFCQIAGFEIGRACRGLLAGLAEPVVVERAVELKDQVVRYLETTTTCRIDFGPTGDHFVWDDGPADILLLQFSADVSVAAAALAGQDHRAAVERVGKAKVRKMLRQLTLDQTTLSPVQSRLFVLAA
;
A
#
# COMPACT_ATOMS: atom_id res chain seq x y z
N MET A 1 7.90 6.80 39.22
CA MET A 1 8.99 7.08 38.27
C MET A 1 8.80 8.46 37.67
N GLY A 2 9.74 9.37 37.88
CA GLY A 2 9.69 10.74 37.33
C GLY A 2 10.00 10.82 35.83
N HIS A 3 9.62 11.93 35.19
CA HIS A 3 9.85 12.18 33.76
C HIS A 3 11.32 12.07 33.34
N GLU A 4 12.25 12.43 34.23
CA GLU A 4 13.68 12.41 34.00
C GLU A 4 14.25 10.99 33.88
N ALA A 5 13.80 10.06 34.73
CA ALA A 5 14.18 8.65 34.64
C ALA A 5 13.74 8.02 33.31
N ARG A 6 12.50 8.31 32.85
CA ARG A 6 12.00 7.83 31.55
C ARG A 6 12.82 8.38 30.38
N ARG A 7 13.26 9.64 30.46
CA ARG A 7 14.09 10.27 29.43
C ARG A 7 15.48 9.63 29.35
N LEU A 8 16.09 9.31 30.49
CA LEU A 8 17.40 8.64 30.54
C LEU A 8 17.33 7.22 29.98
N ILE A 9 16.29 6.46 30.33
CA ILE A 9 16.07 5.10 29.79
C ILE A 9 15.96 5.14 28.26
N ARG A 10 15.10 6.01 27.70
CA ARG A 10 14.96 6.15 26.23
C ARG A 10 16.27 6.53 25.54
N LYS A 11 17.07 7.41 26.16
CA LYS A 11 18.40 7.77 25.62
C LYS A 11 19.36 6.58 25.60
N ALA A 12 19.38 5.79 26.67
CA ALA A 12 20.21 4.59 26.76
C ALA A 12 19.78 3.52 25.74
N GLU A 13 18.46 3.27 25.61
CA GLU A 13 17.90 2.36 24.60
C GLU A 13 18.30 2.79 23.18
N LYS A 14 18.14 4.07 22.86
CA LYS A 14 18.56 4.62 21.56
C LYS A 14 20.06 4.48 21.32
N ALA A 15 20.89 4.76 22.32
CA ALA A 15 22.34 4.62 22.21
C ALA A 15 22.74 3.15 21.92
N ALA A 16 22.10 2.18 22.59
CA ALA A 16 22.33 0.76 22.35
C ALA A 16 21.95 0.33 20.93
N LEU A 17 20.83 0.84 20.38
CA LEU A 17 20.46 0.61 18.97
C LEU A 17 21.50 1.21 18.01
N TRP A 18 21.98 2.42 18.30
CA TRP A 18 23.00 3.10 17.49
C TRP A 18 24.33 2.36 17.47
N GLU A 19 24.76 1.83 18.61
CA GLU A 19 26.01 1.06 18.72
C GLU A 19 25.99 -0.18 17.83
N ARG A 20 24.84 -0.87 17.77
CA ARG A 20 24.63 -2.09 16.99
C ARG A 20 24.21 -1.84 15.55
N ARG A 21 24.23 -0.59 15.07
CA ARG A 21 23.56 -0.24 13.80
C ARG A 21 24.12 -0.93 12.56
N HIS A 22 25.38 -1.32 12.60
CA HIS A 22 26.11 -1.98 11.51
C HIS A 22 26.10 -3.51 11.62
N GLU A 23 25.47 -4.07 12.65
CA GLU A 23 25.32 -5.51 12.81
C GLU A 23 24.49 -6.07 11.65
N VAL A 24 24.95 -7.18 11.07
CA VAL A 24 24.20 -7.90 10.01
C VAL A 24 23.17 -8.79 10.68
N LEU A 25 21.90 -8.38 10.58
CA LEU A 25 20.75 -8.97 11.25
C LEU A 25 19.91 -9.85 10.33
N ARG A 26 20.08 -9.73 9.01
CA ARG A 26 19.40 -10.57 8.01
C ARG A 26 20.40 -11.06 6.97
N SER A 27 20.09 -12.21 6.39
CA SER A 27 20.83 -12.70 5.23
C SER A 27 20.55 -11.78 4.04
N PRO A 28 21.59 -11.37 3.29
CA PRO A 28 21.39 -10.65 2.04
C PRO A 28 20.69 -11.58 1.05
N THR A 29 19.48 -11.20 0.65
CA THR A 29 18.69 -11.94 -0.35
C THR A 29 18.07 -10.96 -1.34
N GLU A 30 17.85 -11.42 -2.55
CA GLU A 30 17.21 -10.63 -3.59
C GLU A 30 16.07 -11.44 -4.22
N ILE A 31 14.93 -10.79 -4.41
CA ILE A 31 13.78 -11.34 -5.13
C ILE A 31 13.48 -10.41 -6.30
N ILE A 32 13.30 -10.99 -7.49
CA ILE A 32 12.90 -10.26 -8.69
C ILE A 32 11.49 -10.70 -9.07
N ALA A 33 10.58 -9.75 -9.22
CA ALA A 33 9.18 -9.99 -9.58
C ALA A 33 8.68 -8.90 -10.54
N GLY A 34 8.50 -9.28 -11.80
CA GLY A 34 8.14 -8.33 -12.86
C GLY A 34 9.18 -7.21 -12.98
N PRO A 35 8.78 -5.93 -12.91
CA PRO A 35 9.72 -4.81 -13.00
C PRO A 35 10.43 -4.49 -11.69
N LEU A 36 10.15 -5.20 -10.59
CA LEU A 36 10.69 -4.89 -9.26
C LEU A 36 11.78 -5.85 -8.81
N VAL A 37 12.77 -5.29 -8.13
CA VAL A 37 13.75 -5.98 -7.30
C VAL A 37 13.52 -5.62 -5.84
N GLY A 38 13.38 -6.63 -4.99
CA GLY A 38 13.20 -6.47 -3.55
C GLY A 38 14.37 -7.00 -2.77
N ARG A 39 14.84 -6.21 -1.78
CA ARG A 39 15.92 -6.58 -0.87
C ARG A 39 15.55 -6.26 0.58
N PRO A 40 15.74 -7.18 1.53
CA PRO A 40 15.59 -6.87 2.94
C PRO A 40 16.75 -5.97 3.38
N CYS A 41 16.46 -4.96 4.20
CA CYS A 41 17.51 -4.27 4.94
C CYS A 41 18.19 -5.29 5.86
N VAL A 42 19.52 -5.38 5.78
CA VAL A 42 20.29 -6.33 6.59
C VAL A 42 20.76 -5.74 7.91
N SER A 43 20.65 -4.43 8.10
CA SER A 43 21.09 -3.72 9.31
C SER A 43 20.17 -2.54 9.65
N ILE A 44 20.30 -2.02 10.88
CA ILE A 44 19.60 -0.79 11.28
C ILE A 44 20.08 0.41 10.45
N GLU A 45 21.38 0.45 10.12
CA GLU A 45 21.92 1.53 9.29
C GLU A 45 21.29 1.54 7.89
N GLU A 46 21.04 0.37 7.28
CA GLU A 46 20.31 0.31 6.00
C GLU A 46 18.86 0.79 6.13
N ILE A 47 18.17 0.44 7.22
CA ILE A 47 16.82 0.98 7.49
C ILE A 47 16.87 2.50 7.62
N ARG A 48 17.89 3.04 8.31
CA ARG A 48 18.07 4.48 8.49
C ARG A 48 18.32 5.19 7.16
N LEU A 49 19.22 4.66 6.33
CA LEU A 49 19.54 5.20 5.01
C LEU A 49 18.34 5.13 4.06
N LEU A 50 17.63 4.00 4.06
CA LEU A 50 16.38 3.85 3.32
C LEU A 50 15.33 4.87 3.80
N GLY A 51 15.24 5.10 5.11
CA GLY A 51 14.36 6.11 5.68
C GLY A 51 14.72 7.53 5.25
N LEU A 52 16.00 7.86 5.10
CA LEU A 52 16.44 9.15 4.60
C LEU A 52 16.11 9.32 3.11
N GLU A 53 16.41 8.32 2.29
CA GLU A 53 16.08 8.33 0.86
C GLU A 53 14.57 8.41 0.61
N ALA A 54 13.80 7.64 1.39
CA ALA A 54 12.35 7.61 1.29
C ALA A 54 11.70 8.80 2.02
N GLU A 55 12.44 9.71 2.64
CA GLU A 55 11.92 10.80 3.48
C GLU A 55 10.86 10.30 4.49
N SER A 56 11.11 9.13 5.08
CA SER A 56 10.14 8.36 5.85
C SER A 56 10.47 8.36 7.34
N CYS A 57 9.51 7.93 8.17
CA CYS A 57 9.74 7.87 9.61
C CYS A 57 10.82 6.86 10.03
N LEU A 58 11.20 5.94 9.14
CA LEU A 58 12.22 4.91 9.39
C LEU A 58 13.59 5.47 9.75
N ALA A 59 13.91 6.69 9.28
CA ALA A 59 15.19 7.34 9.57
C ALA A 59 15.39 7.68 11.06
N HIS A 60 14.30 7.77 11.82
CA HIS A 60 14.33 8.29 13.19
C HIS A 60 13.47 7.49 14.18
N ASN A 61 12.86 6.39 13.74
CA ASN A 61 11.93 5.62 14.56
C ASN A 61 12.60 4.41 15.20
N ASP A 62 13.01 4.60 16.46
CA ASP A 62 13.67 3.60 17.31
C ASP A 62 12.81 2.31 17.47
N THR A 63 11.49 2.38 17.29
CA THR A 63 10.58 1.22 17.37
C THR A 63 10.79 0.25 16.21
N TYR A 64 10.93 0.76 14.98
CA TYR A 64 11.21 -0.11 13.82
C TYR A 64 12.60 -0.74 13.95
N TRP A 65 13.57 0.02 14.46
CA TRP A 65 14.93 -0.47 14.67
C TRP A 65 14.97 -1.59 15.71
N ALA A 66 14.29 -1.42 16.85
CA ALA A 66 14.17 -2.46 17.87
C ALA A 66 13.41 -3.69 17.36
N GLY A 67 12.33 -3.50 16.59
CA GLY A 67 11.58 -4.58 15.94
C GLY A 67 12.43 -5.37 14.93
N HIS A 68 13.29 -4.69 14.19
CA HIS A 68 14.23 -5.31 13.27
C HIS A 68 15.33 -6.09 14.01
N LEU A 69 15.94 -5.47 15.03
CA LEU A 69 16.96 -6.08 15.87
C LEU A 69 16.48 -7.36 16.56
N SER A 70 15.24 -7.37 17.02
CA SER A 70 14.63 -8.52 17.72
C SER A 70 14.10 -9.62 16.78
N GLY A 71 14.18 -9.45 15.46
CA GLY A 71 13.63 -10.43 14.52
C GLY A 71 12.11 -10.36 14.33
N GLN A 72 11.42 -9.41 14.96
CA GLN A 72 9.97 -9.30 14.87
C GLN A 72 9.49 -8.76 13.51
N LYS A 73 10.32 -7.92 12.89
CA LYS A 73 10.04 -7.22 11.64
C LYS A 73 11.23 -7.28 10.69
N THR A 74 10.97 -7.28 9.40
CA THR A 74 11.97 -7.14 8.35
C THR A 74 11.50 -6.07 7.40
N ILE A 75 12.34 -5.04 7.22
CA ILE A 75 12.05 -3.95 6.29
C ILE A 75 12.59 -4.35 4.93
N TRP A 76 11.76 -4.27 3.90
CA TRP A 76 12.15 -4.53 2.52
C TRP A 76 12.12 -3.24 1.72
N SER A 77 13.16 -3.03 0.92
CA SER A 77 13.18 -2.01 -0.12
C SER A 77 12.78 -2.65 -1.45
N LEU A 78 11.83 -2.05 -2.17
CA LEU A 78 11.39 -2.47 -3.49
C LEU A 78 11.77 -1.39 -4.48
N ARG A 79 12.57 -1.74 -5.48
CA ARG A 79 13.05 -0.82 -6.51
C ARG A 79 12.65 -1.29 -7.89
N GLU A 80 12.43 -0.34 -8.78
CA GLU A 80 12.27 -0.64 -10.20
C GLU A 80 13.63 -1.01 -10.81
N THR A 81 13.70 -2.16 -11.48
CA THR A 81 14.96 -2.71 -12.01
C THR A 81 15.60 -1.81 -13.07
N ALA A 82 14.79 -1.16 -13.90
CA ALA A 82 15.29 -0.35 -15.02
C ALA A 82 15.91 0.99 -14.58
N THR A 83 15.33 1.61 -13.55
CA THR A 83 15.70 2.99 -13.13
C THR A 83 16.38 3.02 -11.76
N ASN A 84 16.35 1.90 -11.02
CA ASN A 84 16.72 1.81 -9.61
C ASN A 84 15.91 2.75 -8.68
N ARG A 85 14.79 3.30 -9.17
CA ARG A 85 13.87 4.14 -8.39
C ARG A 85 13.27 3.33 -7.24
N LEU A 86 13.26 3.91 -6.04
CA LEU A 86 12.52 3.35 -4.91
C LEU A 86 11.02 3.43 -5.19
N VAL A 87 10.37 2.27 -5.24
CA VAL A 87 8.93 2.13 -5.51
C VAL A 87 8.16 2.00 -4.21
N ALA A 88 8.62 1.14 -3.30
CA ALA A 88 7.97 0.92 -2.03
C ALA A 88 8.94 0.48 -0.94
N VAL A 89 8.52 0.67 0.31
CA VAL A 89 9.10 0.09 1.50
C VAL A 89 8.02 -0.78 2.16
N LEU A 90 8.36 -2.04 2.45
CA LEU A 90 7.46 -2.97 3.13
C LEU A 90 7.94 -3.24 4.55
N ASP A 91 7.05 -3.16 5.53
CA ASP A 91 7.25 -3.70 6.87
C ASP A 91 6.64 -5.10 6.92
N VAL A 92 7.48 -6.14 6.96
CA VAL A 92 7.06 -7.55 6.96
C VAL A 92 7.29 -8.15 8.34
N ASP A 93 6.23 -8.69 8.95
CA ASP A 93 6.34 -9.36 10.25
C ASP A 93 6.95 -10.78 10.14
N ARG A 94 7.24 -11.38 11.29
CA ARG A 94 7.75 -12.76 11.39
C ARG A 94 6.85 -13.86 10.80
N ARG A 95 5.60 -13.56 10.45
CA ARG A 95 4.65 -14.48 9.81
C ARG A 95 4.58 -14.24 8.30
N CYS A 96 5.55 -13.52 7.73
CA CYS A 96 5.57 -13.13 6.33
C CYS A 96 4.35 -12.29 5.92
N ARG A 97 3.78 -11.51 6.86
CA ARG A 97 2.70 -10.58 6.56
C ARG A 97 3.24 -9.17 6.39
N VAL A 98 2.88 -8.52 5.29
CA VAL A 98 3.09 -7.09 5.10
C VAL A 98 2.13 -6.35 6.02
N VAL A 99 2.67 -5.75 7.07
CA VAL A 99 1.92 -4.95 8.03
C VAL A 99 1.67 -3.55 7.45
N GLU A 100 2.64 -3.05 6.70
CA GLU A 100 2.59 -1.74 6.09
C GLU A 100 3.38 -1.72 4.78
N ALA A 101 2.85 -1.02 3.78
CA ALA A 101 3.45 -0.84 2.47
C ALA A 101 3.31 0.63 2.06
N LEU A 102 4.44 1.33 1.93
CA LEU A 102 4.46 2.77 1.66
C LEU A 102 5.36 3.10 0.48
N GLY A 103 4.97 4.10 -0.31
CA GLY A 103 5.86 4.77 -1.24
C GLY A 103 6.77 5.78 -0.55
N SER A 104 7.41 6.64 -1.33
CA SER A 104 8.22 7.75 -0.81
C SER A 104 7.41 8.74 0.04
N SER A 105 8.09 9.41 0.95
CA SER A 105 7.57 10.37 1.93
C SER A 105 6.39 9.82 2.77
N ASN A 106 6.41 8.52 3.08
CA ASN A 106 5.32 7.75 3.71
C ASN A 106 3.97 7.83 2.96
N ARG A 107 3.97 8.09 1.66
CA ARG A 107 2.74 8.18 0.87
C ARG A 107 2.21 6.79 0.54
N VAL A 108 0.91 6.71 0.24
CA VAL A 108 0.34 5.49 -0.33
C VAL A 108 0.97 5.23 -1.70
N ILE A 109 1.28 3.96 -1.99
CA ILE A 109 1.87 3.53 -3.26
C ILE A 109 0.94 3.95 -4.41
N GLY A 110 1.47 4.61 -5.43
CA GLY A 110 0.70 5.05 -6.60
C GLY A 110 0.08 3.89 -7.38
N ILE A 111 -1.01 4.15 -8.12
CA ILE A 111 -1.70 3.13 -8.90
C ILE A 111 -0.80 2.48 -9.95
N GLU A 112 0.16 3.23 -10.49
CA GLU A 112 1.13 2.75 -11.49
C GLU A 112 2.02 1.64 -10.93
N ASP A 113 2.32 1.71 -9.63
CA ASP A 113 3.24 0.79 -8.95
C ASP A 113 2.47 -0.31 -8.18
N ALA A 114 1.20 -0.09 -7.84
CA ALA A 114 0.42 -0.92 -6.93
C ALA A 114 0.33 -2.38 -7.37
N ARG A 115 0.10 -2.63 -8.67
CA ARG A 115 0.06 -3.99 -9.22
C ARG A 115 1.41 -4.68 -9.10
N SER A 116 2.49 -3.99 -9.45
CA SER A 116 3.85 -4.54 -9.40
C SER A 116 4.24 -4.89 -7.96
N VAL A 117 3.87 -4.05 -6.99
CA VAL A 117 4.08 -4.34 -5.56
C VAL A 117 3.24 -5.53 -5.09
N ALA A 118 1.97 -5.61 -5.49
CA ALA A 118 1.11 -6.75 -5.13
C ALA A 118 1.64 -8.07 -5.70
N LEU A 119 2.08 -8.05 -6.98
CA LEU A 119 2.70 -9.20 -7.64
C LEU A 119 4.01 -9.60 -6.95
N PHE A 120 4.84 -8.63 -6.56
CA PHE A 120 6.04 -8.90 -5.78
C PHE A 120 5.70 -9.61 -4.47
N CYS A 121 4.72 -9.11 -3.72
CA CYS A 121 4.29 -9.74 -2.47
C CYS A 121 3.82 -11.18 -2.69
N GLN A 122 3.03 -11.42 -3.73
CA GLN A 122 2.58 -12.77 -4.08
C GLN A 122 3.75 -13.72 -4.38
N ILE A 123 4.71 -13.29 -5.19
CA ILE A 123 5.88 -14.10 -5.57
C ILE A 123 6.82 -14.33 -4.39
N ALA A 124 7.01 -13.32 -3.54
CA ALA A 124 7.81 -13.41 -2.32
C ALA A 124 7.13 -14.24 -1.21
N GLY A 125 5.88 -14.67 -1.41
CA GLY A 125 5.11 -15.42 -0.42
C GLY A 125 4.64 -14.57 0.76
N PHE A 126 4.47 -13.26 0.55
CA PHE A 126 3.99 -12.34 1.58
C PHE A 126 2.47 -12.17 1.56
N GLU A 127 1.85 -12.29 2.73
CA GLU A 127 0.45 -11.94 2.92
C GLU A 127 0.29 -10.42 3.02
N ILE A 128 -0.52 -9.80 2.15
CA ILE A 128 -0.82 -8.37 2.28
C ILE A 128 -1.83 -8.18 3.42
N GLY A 129 -1.40 -7.50 4.49
CA GLY A 129 -2.23 -7.21 5.65
C GLY A 129 -3.27 -6.12 5.37
N ARG A 130 -4.37 -6.12 6.14
CA ARG A 130 -5.49 -5.17 5.99
C ARG A 130 -5.10 -3.71 6.18
N ALA A 131 -4.01 -3.44 6.90
CA ALA A 131 -3.52 -2.08 7.13
C ALA A 131 -2.71 -1.50 5.94
N CYS A 132 -2.41 -2.31 4.90
CA CYS A 132 -1.73 -1.87 3.70
C CYS A 132 -2.65 -1.00 2.83
N ARG A 133 -2.66 0.30 3.11
CA ARG A 133 -3.48 1.28 2.39
C ARG A 133 -3.10 1.30 0.91
N GLY A 134 -4.10 1.23 0.03
CA GLY A 134 -3.88 1.27 -1.43
C GLY A 134 -3.41 -0.05 -2.04
N LEU A 135 -3.24 -1.12 -1.27
CA LEU A 135 -2.76 -2.41 -1.76
C LEU A 135 -3.71 -3.55 -1.37
N LEU A 136 -4.04 -4.42 -2.33
CA LEU A 136 -4.78 -5.66 -2.11
C LEU A 136 -4.11 -6.79 -2.89
N ALA A 137 -4.24 -8.02 -2.39
CA ALA A 137 -3.69 -9.20 -3.04
C ALA A 137 -4.25 -9.40 -4.46
N GLY A 138 -5.53 -9.11 -4.67
CA GLY A 138 -6.16 -9.23 -5.98
C GLY A 138 -5.59 -8.29 -7.05
N LEU A 139 -4.84 -7.24 -6.69
CA LEU A 139 -4.14 -6.40 -7.67
C LEU A 139 -3.02 -7.13 -8.42
N ALA A 140 -2.56 -8.28 -7.92
CA ALA A 140 -1.56 -9.11 -8.60
C ALA A 140 -2.14 -9.85 -9.83
N GLU A 141 -3.47 -9.94 -9.94
CA GLU A 141 -4.16 -10.55 -11.08
C GLU A 141 -3.89 -9.81 -12.41
N PRO A 142 -4.13 -10.44 -13.56
CA PRO A 142 -4.07 -9.77 -14.86
C PRO A 142 -4.99 -8.54 -14.93
N VAL A 143 -4.48 -7.48 -15.55
CA VAL A 143 -5.24 -6.24 -15.76
C VAL A 143 -6.31 -6.47 -16.83
N VAL A 144 -7.55 -6.14 -16.50
CA VAL A 144 -8.70 -6.11 -17.42
C VAL A 144 -8.83 -4.72 -18.03
N VAL A 145 -8.72 -3.67 -17.21
CA VAL A 145 -8.82 -2.28 -17.65
C VAL A 145 -7.81 -1.41 -16.89
N GLU A 146 -7.07 -0.58 -17.62
CA GLU A 146 -6.27 0.49 -17.06
C GLU A 146 -6.48 1.77 -17.87
N ARG A 147 -6.97 2.83 -17.22
CA ARG A 147 -7.35 4.09 -17.87
C ARG A 147 -7.11 5.29 -16.98
N ALA A 148 -6.78 6.41 -17.62
CA ALA A 148 -6.91 7.74 -17.04
C ALA A 148 -8.17 8.40 -17.63
N VAL A 149 -8.98 9.02 -16.78
CA VAL A 149 -10.23 9.70 -17.13
C VAL A 149 -10.14 11.14 -16.65
N GLU A 150 -10.29 12.09 -17.57
CA GLU A 150 -10.34 13.51 -17.23
C GLU A 150 -11.73 13.90 -16.72
N LEU A 151 -11.80 14.41 -15.50
CA LEU A 151 -13.03 14.90 -14.87
C LEU A 151 -12.89 16.38 -14.54
N LYS A 152 -13.29 17.28 -15.47
CA LYS A 152 -13.27 18.76 -15.37
C LYS A 152 -11.95 19.36 -14.86
N ASP A 153 -11.60 19.14 -13.60
CA ASP A 153 -10.47 19.77 -12.90
C ASP A 153 -9.46 18.73 -12.35
N GLN A 154 -9.64 17.43 -12.60
CA GLN A 154 -8.71 16.39 -12.14
C GLN A 154 -8.62 15.20 -13.10
N VAL A 155 -7.46 14.54 -13.12
CA VAL A 155 -7.27 13.25 -13.77
C VAL A 155 -7.53 12.15 -12.75
N VAL A 156 -8.50 11.29 -13.03
CA VAL A 156 -8.81 10.10 -12.22
C VAL A 156 -8.20 8.89 -12.90
N ARG A 157 -7.46 8.08 -12.15
CA ARG A 157 -6.88 6.83 -12.67
C ARG A 157 -7.70 5.64 -12.19
N TYR A 158 -7.91 4.70 -13.09
CA TYR A 158 -8.71 3.51 -12.87
C TYR A 158 -7.89 2.29 -13.27
N LEU A 159 -7.81 1.34 -12.35
CA LEU A 159 -7.21 0.03 -12.58
C LEU A 159 -8.21 -1.05 -12.15
N GLU A 160 -8.39 -2.03 -13.00
CA GLU A 160 -9.28 -3.16 -12.78
C GLU A 160 -8.58 -4.46 -13.16
N THR A 161 -8.76 -5.44 -12.30
CA THR A 161 -8.46 -6.85 -12.50
C THR A 161 -9.76 -7.65 -12.49
N THR A 162 -9.69 -8.97 -12.64
CA THR A 162 -10.88 -9.82 -12.63
C THR A 162 -11.71 -9.73 -11.35
N THR A 163 -11.06 -9.48 -10.20
CA THR A 163 -11.75 -9.41 -8.91
C THR A 163 -11.61 -8.08 -8.20
N THR A 164 -10.66 -7.22 -8.57
CA THR A 164 -10.31 -6.03 -7.79
C THR A 164 -10.32 -4.77 -8.65
N CYS A 165 -10.82 -3.66 -8.11
CA CYS A 165 -10.63 -2.33 -8.71
C CYS A 165 -9.94 -1.37 -7.75
N ARG A 166 -9.14 -0.49 -8.32
CA ARG A 166 -8.57 0.67 -7.67
C ARG A 166 -8.87 1.93 -8.48
N ILE A 167 -9.28 2.99 -7.78
CA ILE A 167 -9.59 4.28 -8.35
C ILE A 167 -8.85 5.33 -7.55
N ASP A 168 -7.95 6.04 -8.21
CA ASP A 168 -7.20 7.15 -7.63
C ASP A 168 -7.76 8.45 -8.19
N PHE A 169 -8.43 9.23 -7.35
CA PHE A 169 -9.06 10.48 -7.75
C PHE A 169 -8.10 11.68 -7.81
N GLY A 170 -6.79 11.43 -7.80
CA GLY A 170 -5.74 12.44 -7.76
C GLY A 170 -5.50 12.99 -6.36
N PRO A 171 -4.38 13.71 -6.13
CA PRO A 171 -4.14 14.35 -4.84
C PRO A 171 -5.14 15.50 -4.67
N THR A 172 -6.09 15.37 -3.75
CA THR A 172 -6.67 16.58 -3.17
C THR A 172 -5.58 17.22 -2.31
N GLY A 173 -5.38 18.53 -2.47
CA GLY A 173 -4.31 19.26 -1.79
C GLY A 173 -4.26 18.92 -0.30
N ASP A 174 -3.05 18.65 0.18
CA ASP A 174 -2.61 18.58 1.58
C ASP A 174 -3.61 18.06 2.64
N HIS A 175 -3.25 16.88 3.15
CA HIS A 175 -3.61 16.33 4.47
C HIS A 175 -5.07 15.91 4.66
N PHE A 176 -5.33 14.60 4.77
CA PHE A 176 -5.95 13.96 5.94
C PHE A 176 -5.87 12.44 5.77
N VAL A 177 -5.15 11.81 6.70
CA VAL A 177 -4.93 10.36 6.77
C VAL A 177 -5.95 9.80 7.75
N TRP A 178 -7.13 9.38 7.27
CA TRP A 178 -8.11 8.64 8.09
C TRP A 178 -7.65 7.19 8.27
N ASP A 179 -8.07 6.50 9.33
CA ASP A 179 -7.70 5.10 9.59
C ASP A 179 -8.07 4.14 8.44
N ASP A 180 -9.03 4.53 7.59
CA ASP A 180 -9.53 3.76 6.43
C ASP A 180 -8.84 4.08 5.08
N GLY A 181 -7.73 4.82 5.09
CA GLY A 181 -7.00 5.24 3.89
C GLY A 181 -7.34 6.65 3.40
N PRO A 182 -6.57 7.22 2.46
CA PRO A 182 -6.79 8.58 1.97
C PRO A 182 -8.18 8.69 1.31
N ALA A 183 -8.84 9.85 1.47
CA ALA A 183 -10.16 10.15 0.90
C ALA A 183 -10.21 10.04 -0.64
N ASP A 184 -9.04 9.98 -1.27
CA ASP A 184 -8.88 10.03 -2.72
C ASP A 184 -8.66 8.67 -3.38
N ILE A 185 -8.57 7.58 -2.60
CA ILE A 185 -8.42 6.22 -3.14
C ILE A 185 -9.64 5.39 -2.77
N LEU A 186 -10.27 4.81 -3.80
CA LEU A 186 -11.25 3.74 -3.66
C LEU A 186 -10.61 2.43 -4.09
N LEU A 187 -10.55 1.46 -3.19
CA LEU A 187 -9.96 0.15 -3.44
C LEU A 187 -10.93 -0.92 -2.95
N LEU A 188 -11.40 -1.77 -3.85
CA LEU A 188 -12.43 -2.77 -3.57
C LEU A 188 -12.06 -4.10 -4.21
N GLN A 189 -12.35 -5.20 -3.50
CA GLN A 189 -12.22 -6.56 -4.00
C GLN A 189 -13.58 -7.25 -3.95
N PHE A 190 -13.96 -7.84 -5.08
CA PHE A 190 -15.21 -8.52 -5.32
C PHE A 190 -14.94 -10.02 -5.45
N SER A 191 -15.60 -10.82 -4.62
CA SER A 191 -15.67 -12.26 -4.86
C SER A 191 -16.70 -12.55 -5.96
N ALA A 192 -16.32 -13.37 -6.94
CA ALA A 192 -17.19 -13.76 -8.05
C ALA A 192 -18.48 -14.44 -7.55
N ASP A 193 -18.38 -15.26 -6.49
CA ASP A 193 -19.47 -16.08 -5.97
C ASP A 193 -20.38 -15.35 -4.96
N VAL A 194 -19.98 -14.15 -4.52
CA VAL A 194 -20.69 -13.39 -3.49
C VAL A 194 -21.37 -12.19 -4.12
N SER A 195 -22.70 -12.11 -3.98
CA SER A 195 -23.47 -10.93 -4.42
C SER A 195 -23.10 -9.70 -3.59
N VAL A 196 -23.29 -8.50 -4.14
CA VAL A 196 -23.01 -7.24 -3.41
C VAL A 196 -23.84 -7.14 -2.12
N ALA A 197 -25.08 -7.63 -2.14
CA ALA A 197 -25.95 -7.69 -0.97
C ALA A 197 -25.43 -8.67 0.10
N ALA A 198 -24.94 -9.84 -0.32
CA ALA A 198 -24.34 -10.81 0.59
C ALA A 198 -23.01 -10.32 1.18
N ALA A 199 -22.19 -9.60 0.40
CA ALA A 199 -20.96 -8.98 0.86
C ALA A 199 -21.21 -7.91 1.93
N ALA A 200 -22.23 -7.07 1.73
CA ALA A 200 -22.64 -6.06 2.72
C ALA A 200 -23.10 -6.70 4.05
N LEU A 201 -23.87 -7.79 3.98
CA LEU A 201 -24.30 -8.55 5.16
C LEU A 201 -23.14 -9.25 5.88
N ALA A 202 -22.07 -9.60 5.15
CA ALA A 202 -20.84 -10.19 5.70
C ALA A 202 -19.87 -9.14 6.29
N GLY A 203 -20.26 -7.87 6.39
CA GLY A 203 -19.43 -6.80 6.94
C GLY A 203 -18.33 -6.29 6.01
N GLN A 204 -18.37 -6.63 4.71
CA GLN A 204 -17.58 -5.91 3.70
C GLN A 204 -18.32 -4.62 3.34
N ASP A 205 -17.91 -3.51 3.94
CA ASP A 205 -18.60 -2.23 3.76
C ASP A 205 -18.16 -1.49 2.49
N HIS A 206 -18.30 -2.17 1.34
CA HIS A 206 -18.06 -1.58 0.02
C HIS A 206 -18.93 -0.33 -0.19
N ARG A 207 -20.10 -0.27 0.45
CA ARG A 207 -21.01 0.87 0.38
C ARG A 207 -20.45 2.08 1.13
N ALA A 208 -20.02 1.94 2.38
CA ALA A 208 -19.39 3.02 3.11
C ALA A 208 -18.10 3.49 2.42
N ALA A 209 -17.31 2.57 1.84
CA ALA A 209 -16.12 2.94 1.08
C ALA A 209 -16.45 3.85 -0.13
N VAL A 210 -17.51 3.54 -0.88
CA VAL A 210 -17.99 4.36 -2.00
C VAL A 210 -18.62 5.67 -1.51
N GLU A 211 -19.38 5.64 -0.41
CA GLU A 211 -20.00 6.83 0.19
C GLU A 211 -18.93 7.81 0.71
N ARG A 212 -17.87 7.30 1.34
CA ARG A 212 -16.70 8.08 1.81
C ARG A 212 -16.04 8.88 0.68
N VAL A 213 -15.88 8.29 -0.49
CA VAL A 213 -15.26 8.95 -1.65
C VAL A 213 -16.28 9.79 -2.45
N GLY A 214 -17.57 9.47 -2.32
CA GLY A 214 -18.68 10.17 -2.94
C GLY A 214 -19.25 9.42 -4.14
N LYS A 215 -20.48 8.89 -3.96
CA LYS A 215 -21.23 8.16 -5.00
C LYS A 215 -21.30 8.89 -6.34
N ALA A 216 -21.56 10.20 -6.32
CA ALA A 216 -21.66 11.01 -7.54
C ALA A 216 -20.33 11.09 -8.29
N LYS A 217 -19.20 11.17 -7.57
CA LYS A 217 -17.84 11.20 -8.13
C LYS A 217 -17.54 9.88 -8.83
N VAL A 218 -17.78 8.77 -8.14
CA VAL A 218 -17.62 7.41 -8.68
C VAL A 218 -18.52 7.20 -9.90
N ARG A 219 -19.80 7.56 -9.83
CA ARG A 219 -20.75 7.42 -10.96
C ARG A 219 -20.33 8.25 -12.17
N LYS A 220 -19.86 9.49 -11.97
CA LYS A 220 -19.37 10.36 -13.06
C LYS A 220 -18.15 9.75 -13.74
N MET A 221 -17.20 9.23 -12.95
CA MET A 221 -16.03 8.53 -13.46
C MET A 221 -16.44 7.30 -14.28
N LEU A 222 -17.28 6.43 -13.74
CA LEU A 222 -17.72 5.20 -14.41
C LEU A 222 -18.41 5.50 -15.73
N ARG A 223 -19.31 6.50 -15.76
CA ARG A 223 -19.98 6.92 -17.01
C ARG A 223 -18.99 7.30 -18.10
N GLN A 224 -17.93 8.03 -17.74
CA GLN A 224 -16.90 8.42 -18.70
C GLN A 224 -16.04 7.23 -19.15
N LEU A 225 -15.66 6.36 -18.20
CA LEU A 225 -14.91 5.14 -18.50
C LEU A 225 -15.64 4.22 -19.50
N THR A 226 -16.97 4.23 -19.47
CA THR A 226 -17.82 3.29 -20.21
C THR A 226 -18.43 3.86 -21.48
N LEU A 227 -18.17 5.13 -21.83
CA LEU A 227 -18.75 5.75 -23.03
C LEU A 227 -18.42 4.97 -24.31
N ASP A 228 -17.21 4.44 -24.39
CA ASP A 228 -16.69 3.74 -25.57
C ASP A 228 -16.73 2.21 -25.43
N GLN A 229 -17.42 1.68 -24.40
CA GLN A 229 -17.48 0.25 -24.13
C GLN A 229 -18.78 -0.37 -24.67
N THR A 230 -18.66 -1.51 -25.35
CA THR A 230 -19.82 -2.27 -25.84
C THR A 230 -20.54 -3.03 -24.72
N THR A 231 -19.80 -3.46 -23.68
CA THR A 231 -20.33 -4.15 -22.51
C THR A 231 -19.54 -3.77 -21.26
N LEU A 232 -20.23 -3.64 -20.13
CA LEU A 232 -19.62 -3.38 -18.83
C LEU A 232 -18.97 -4.64 -18.27
N SER A 233 -17.85 -4.48 -17.59
CA SER A 233 -17.28 -5.58 -16.81
C SER A 233 -18.15 -5.92 -15.59
N PRO A 234 -18.01 -7.13 -15.00
CA PRO A 234 -18.67 -7.47 -13.75
C PRO A 234 -18.34 -6.50 -12.61
N VAL A 235 -17.09 -6.04 -12.53
CA VAL A 235 -16.62 -5.09 -11.52
C VAL A 235 -17.27 -3.72 -11.71
N GLN A 236 -17.29 -3.20 -12.93
CA GLN A 236 -17.95 -1.92 -13.25
C GLN A 236 -19.45 -1.97 -12.97
N SER A 237 -20.11 -3.08 -13.32
CA SER A 237 -21.53 -3.30 -13.03
C SER A 237 -21.81 -3.23 -11.52
N ARG A 238 -20.97 -3.89 -10.70
CA ARG A 238 -21.07 -3.83 -9.23
C ARG A 238 -20.80 -2.41 -8.70
N LEU A 239 -19.80 -1.71 -9.25
CA LEU A 239 -19.51 -0.33 -8.88
C LEU A 239 -20.66 0.63 -9.21
N PHE A 240 -21.34 0.47 -10.35
CA PHE A 240 -22.54 1.26 -10.68
C PHE A 240 -23.66 1.04 -9.67
N VAL A 241 -23.89 -0.21 -9.23
CA VAL A 241 -24.88 -0.53 -8.20
C VAL A 241 -24.51 0.10 -6.86
N LEU A 242 -23.24 0.04 -6.45
CA LEU A 242 -22.78 0.67 -5.21
C LEU A 242 -22.87 2.21 -5.26
N ALA A 243 -22.63 2.79 -6.44
CA ALA A 243 -22.69 4.21 -6.67
C ALA A 243 -24.09 4.74 -7.01
N ALA A 244 -25.14 3.89 -7.01
CA ALA A 244 -26.55 4.25 -7.20
C ALA A 244 -27.14 4.99 -5.98
#